data_AF-A0AAD6RFD2-F1
#
_entry.id   AF-A0AAD6RFD2-F1
#
_cell.length_a   1.000
_cell.length_b   1.000
_cell.length_c   1.000
_cell.angle_alpha   90.00
_cell.angle_beta   90.00
_cell.angle_gamma   90.00
#
_symmetry.space_group_name_H-M   'P 1'
#
loop_
_entity.id
_entity.type
_entity.pdbx_description
1 polymer ?
#
loop_
_entity_poly.entity_id
_entity_poly.type
_entity_poly.pdbx_seq_one_letter_code
_entity_poly.pdbx_strand_id
1 'polypeptide(L)'
;MLQSNSEDNFESPIKDIKRHEDNLKFLKSQANHLDESILDLQVRLGKYHSKDAANENSDLHPEEESTQQILHQEQSAAGILCKVKSYHAIHASNLSLIKDVLGIVATLARVDNDALSRPFAGGFIANDPQKKLALLKPKLPDGKCPSGFLDFVVNMVNLDDRNLFCVTAGGHGLRETLFYNLFSYLQAYKTRADMLSALPCITHGAVSLDGGMITKNGLFLLGSRENFEVKFPLITGRSGLSLNYSQIETRIRKLRWEQHNIEQDMLREQQLLDKARAASSGKPQV
;
A
#
# COMPACT_ATOMS: atom_id res chain seq x y z
N MET A 1 -3.11 16.96 -69.73
CA MET A 1 -3.48 15.73 -69.03
C MET A 1 -3.57 16.03 -67.55
N LEU A 2 -4.77 15.82 -67.01
CA LEU A 2 -5.14 15.45 -65.64
C LEU A 2 -4.56 16.23 -64.44
N GLN A 3 -5.51 16.89 -63.79
CA GLN A 3 -5.68 17.27 -62.39
C GLN A 3 -4.98 16.44 -61.29
N SER A 4 -5.04 17.06 -60.12
CA SER A 4 -5.04 16.57 -58.73
C SER A 4 -3.69 16.30 -58.08
N ASN A 5 -3.35 17.14 -57.09
CA ASN A 5 -2.75 16.75 -55.80
C ASN A 5 -2.72 17.94 -54.81
N SER A 6 -3.80 18.71 -54.72
CA SER A 6 -3.98 19.72 -53.66
C SER A 6 -5.00 19.32 -52.59
N GLU A 7 -5.75 18.23 -52.77
CA GLU A 7 -6.76 17.77 -51.81
C GLU A 7 -6.17 16.86 -50.70
N ASP A 8 -5.10 16.11 -50.98
CA ASP A 8 -4.49 15.18 -50.00
C ASP A 8 -3.80 15.88 -48.82
N ASN A 9 -3.34 17.13 -48.98
CA ASN A 9 -2.58 17.84 -47.94
C ASN A 9 -3.48 18.54 -46.89
N PHE A 10 -4.78 18.71 -47.19
CA PHE A 10 -5.78 19.29 -46.28
C PHE A 10 -6.63 18.23 -45.57
N GLU A 11 -6.74 17.02 -46.13
CA GLU A 11 -7.46 15.92 -45.50
C GLU A 11 -6.75 15.37 -44.26
N SER A 12 -5.40 15.35 -44.25
CA SER A 12 -4.62 14.85 -43.11
C SER A 12 -4.83 15.66 -41.82
N PRO A 13 -4.73 17.01 -41.82
CA PRO A 13 -4.96 17.81 -40.61
C PRO A 13 -6.39 17.72 -40.05
N ILE A 14 -7.40 17.66 -40.92
CA ILE A 14 -8.81 17.54 -40.51
C ILE A 14 -9.06 16.17 -39.90
N LYS A 15 -8.53 15.10 -40.51
CA LYS A 15 -8.58 13.73 -39.95
C LYS A 15 -7.88 13.65 -38.59
N ASP A 16 -6.75 14.34 -38.42
CA ASP A 16 -6.02 14.38 -37.14
C ASP A 16 -6.78 15.14 -36.04
N ILE A 17 -7.36 16.31 -36.33
CA ILE A 17 -8.20 17.05 -35.37
C ILE A 17 -9.40 16.20 -34.95
N LYS A 18 -10.10 15.60 -35.92
CA LYS A 18 -11.26 14.73 -35.64
C LYS A 18 -10.88 13.54 -34.77
N ARG A 19 -9.71 12.92 -35.00
CA ARG A 19 -9.20 11.83 -34.15
C ARG A 19 -9.03 12.27 -32.70
N HIS A 20 -8.44 13.44 -32.46
CA HIS A 20 -8.26 13.97 -31.11
C HIS A 20 -9.59 14.32 -30.42
N GLU A 21 -10.58 14.82 -31.18
CA GLU A 21 -11.94 15.05 -30.67
C GLU A 21 -12.66 13.74 -30.29
N ASP A 22 -12.55 12.72 -31.14
CA ASP A 22 -13.11 11.39 -30.88
C ASP A 22 -12.45 10.73 -29.66
N ASN A 23 -11.12 10.87 -29.50
CA ASN A 23 -10.38 10.40 -28.32
C ASN A 23 -10.86 11.09 -27.03
N LEU A 24 -11.01 12.41 -27.04
CA LEU A 24 -11.54 13.15 -25.88
C LEU A 24 -12.96 12.71 -25.52
N LYS A 25 -13.81 12.48 -26.53
CA LYS A 25 -15.17 11.97 -26.31
C LYS A 25 -15.15 10.57 -25.68
N PHE A 26 -14.26 9.70 -26.14
CA PHE A 26 -14.06 8.38 -25.56
C PHE A 26 -13.59 8.46 -24.10
N LEU A 27 -12.55 9.25 -23.80
CA LEU A 27 -12.02 9.43 -22.45
C LEU A 27 -13.10 9.98 -21.50
N LYS A 28 -13.88 10.97 -21.94
CA LYS A 28 -15.00 11.52 -21.17
C LYS A 28 -16.08 10.47 -20.89
N SER A 29 -16.39 9.61 -21.87
CA SER A 29 -17.32 8.49 -21.65
C SER A 29 -16.78 7.49 -20.64
N GLN A 30 -15.48 7.23 -20.64
CA GLN A 30 -14.84 6.33 -19.69
C GLN A 30 -14.85 6.91 -18.27
N ALA A 31 -14.58 8.21 -18.12
CA ALA A 31 -14.68 8.92 -16.84
C ALA A 31 -16.10 8.82 -16.25
N ASN A 32 -17.13 9.09 -17.05
CA ASN A 32 -18.53 8.97 -16.62
C ASN A 32 -18.87 7.54 -16.15
N HIS A 33 -18.38 6.51 -16.87
CA HIS A 33 -18.60 5.12 -16.47
C HIS A 33 -17.91 4.78 -15.13
N LEU A 34 -16.72 5.34 -14.87
CA LEU A 34 -16.08 5.20 -13.56
C LEU A 34 -16.88 5.90 -12.46
N ASP A 35 -17.43 7.09 -12.71
CA ASP A 35 -18.28 7.81 -11.77
C ASP A 35 -19.53 7.00 -11.40
N GLU A 36 -20.22 6.43 -12.39
CA GLU A 36 -21.37 5.55 -12.17
C GLU A 36 -20.99 4.32 -11.33
N SER A 37 -19.83 3.71 -11.62
CA SER A 37 -19.32 2.55 -10.87
C SER A 37 -18.96 2.91 -9.42
N ILE A 38 -18.35 4.07 -9.21
CA ILE A 38 -18.01 4.58 -7.87
C ILE A 38 -19.30 4.86 -7.09
N LEU A 39 -20.30 5.45 -7.73
CA LEU A 39 -21.59 5.75 -7.11
C LEU A 39 -22.32 4.47 -6.68
N ASP A 40 -22.41 3.45 -7.54
CA ASP A 40 -23.00 2.14 -7.18
C ASP A 40 -22.30 1.52 -5.96
N LEU A 41 -20.97 1.52 -5.95
CA LEU A 41 -20.19 0.98 -4.84
C LEU A 41 -20.38 1.79 -3.55
N GLN A 42 -20.50 3.11 -3.64
CA GLN A 42 -20.80 3.97 -2.49
C GLN A 42 -22.21 3.72 -1.94
N VAL A 43 -23.21 3.54 -2.81
CA VAL A 43 -24.57 3.17 -2.41
C VAL A 43 -24.57 1.81 -1.71
N ARG A 44 -23.83 0.83 -2.22
CA ARG A 44 -23.63 -0.47 -1.57
C ARG A 44 -22.95 -0.34 -0.22
N LEU A 45 -21.97 0.55 -0.09
CA LEU A 45 -21.28 0.82 1.17
C LEU A 45 -22.23 1.45 2.22
N GLY A 46 -23.07 2.40 1.81
CA GLY A 46 -24.07 3.02 2.67
C GLY A 46 -25.07 2.03 3.29
N LYS A 47 -25.33 0.89 2.62
CA LYS A 47 -26.16 -0.20 3.18
C LYS A 47 -25.52 -0.90 4.39
N TYR A 48 -24.19 -0.83 4.55
CA TYR A 48 -23.51 -1.32 5.76
C TYR A 48 -23.60 -0.32 6.90
N HIS A 49 -23.36 0.97 6.62
CA HIS A 49 -23.51 2.04 7.62
C HIS A 49 -24.95 2.16 8.17
N SER A 50 -25.96 1.80 7.36
CA SER A 50 -27.37 1.77 7.78
C SER A 50 -27.77 0.52 8.58
N LYS A 51 -26.99 -0.57 8.55
CA LYS A 51 -27.28 -1.81 9.30
C LYS A 51 -26.68 -1.81 10.71
N ASP A 52 -25.54 -1.14 10.89
CA ASP A 52 -24.92 -0.99 12.21
C ASP A 52 -25.76 -0.09 13.15
N ALA A 53 -26.53 0.85 12.60
CA ALA A 53 -27.47 1.67 13.37
C ALA A 53 -28.77 0.94 13.77
N ALA A 54 -29.04 -0.24 13.22
CA ALA A 54 -30.29 -0.98 13.44
C ALA A 54 -30.15 -2.19 14.37
N ASN A 55 -28.94 -2.46 14.88
CA ASN A 55 -28.68 -3.61 15.76
C ASN A 55 -28.14 -3.21 17.15
N GLU A 56 -28.47 -2.00 17.62
CA GLU A 56 -28.42 -1.66 19.04
C GLU A 56 -29.71 -2.14 19.72
N ASN A 57 -29.83 -3.45 19.96
CA ASN A 57 -30.76 -4.04 20.95
C ASN A 57 -30.47 -5.55 21.10
N SER A 58 -29.25 -5.89 21.49
CA SER A 58 -28.95 -7.16 22.14
C SER A 58 -28.03 -6.88 23.29
N ASP A 59 -28.65 -6.83 24.46
CA ASP A 59 -28.07 -6.85 25.78
C ASP A 59 -27.05 -7.98 25.90
N LEU A 60 -25.76 -7.63 25.90
CA LEU A 60 -24.66 -8.53 26.20
C LEU A 60 -23.59 -7.73 26.95
N HIS A 61 -23.71 -7.73 28.27
CA HIS A 61 -22.53 -7.81 29.12
C HIS A 61 -21.80 -9.10 28.74
N PRO A 62 -20.56 -9.00 28.24
CA PRO A 62 -19.48 -9.74 28.90
C PRO A 62 -18.17 -8.94 28.85
N GLU A 63 -18.14 -7.75 29.45
CA GLU A 63 -16.84 -7.12 29.79
C GLU A 63 -16.21 -7.71 31.06
N GLU A 64 -16.89 -8.60 31.78
CA GLU A 64 -16.42 -9.10 33.09
C GLU A 64 -15.95 -10.56 33.11
N GLU A 65 -16.27 -11.38 32.10
CA GLU A 65 -15.87 -12.80 32.11
C GLU A 65 -14.53 -13.06 31.38
N SER A 66 -14.13 -12.19 30.45
CA SER A 66 -12.85 -12.30 29.73
C SER A 66 -11.64 -11.84 30.54
N THR A 67 -11.86 -11.02 31.58
CA THR A 67 -10.80 -10.55 32.48
C THR A 67 -10.28 -11.68 33.39
N GLN A 68 -11.13 -12.64 33.74
CA GLN A 68 -10.77 -13.75 34.63
C GLN A 68 -9.79 -14.74 33.98
N GLN A 69 -9.86 -14.94 32.65
CA GLN A 69 -8.89 -15.78 31.94
C GLN A 69 -7.55 -15.08 31.66
N ILE A 70 -7.54 -13.75 31.55
CA ILE A 70 -6.29 -12.95 31.39
C ILE A 70 -5.54 -12.83 32.73
N LEU A 71 -6.25 -12.84 33.85
CA LEU A 71 -5.66 -12.79 35.20
C LEU A 71 -4.75 -13.99 35.52
N HIS A 72 -4.93 -15.14 34.86
CA HIS A 72 -4.15 -16.34 35.15
C HIS A 72 -2.82 -16.45 34.37
N GLN A 73 -2.51 -15.49 33.48
CA GLN A 73 -1.23 -15.42 32.76
C GLN A 73 -0.36 -14.25 33.24
N GLU A 74 0.21 -14.40 34.42
CA GLU A 74 0.97 -13.35 35.13
C GLU A 74 2.35 -13.01 34.53
N GLN A 75 2.71 -13.53 33.35
CA GLN A 75 4.03 -13.34 32.72
C GLN A 75 3.96 -12.86 31.25
N SER A 76 2.77 -12.48 30.75
CA SER A 76 2.62 -11.91 29.41
C SER A 76 2.44 -10.39 29.43
N ALA A 77 2.89 -9.71 28.39
CA ALA A 77 2.69 -8.26 28.22
C ALA A 77 1.20 -7.87 28.17
N ALA A 78 0.31 -8.79 27.76
CA ALA A 78 -1.13 -8.62 27.82
C ALA A 78 -1.66 -8.65 29.27
N GLY A 79 -1.12 -9.53 30.12
CA GLY A 79 -1.44 -9.57 31.55
C GLY A 79 -0.95 -8.33 32.31
N ILE A 80 0.21 -7.78 31.93
CA ILE A 80 0.73 -6.52 32.48
C ILE A 80 -0.11 -5.32 32.01
N LEU A 81 -0.49 -5.26 30.72
CA LEU A 81 -1.35 -4.20 30.16
C LEU A 81 -2.77 -4.21 30.76
N CYS A 82 -3.30 -5.39 31.11
CA CYS A 82 -4.57 -5.52 31.79
C CYS A 82 -4.50 -4.98 33.23
N LYS A 83 -3.42 -5.28 33.97
CA LYS A 83 -3.16 -4.67 35.29
C LYS A 83 -2.98 -3.15 35.21
N VAL A 84 -2.42 -2.61 34.12
CA VAL A 84 -2.28 -1.15 33.88
C VAL A 84 -3.61 -0.48 33.60
N LYS A 85 -4.52 -1.13 32.85
CA LYS A 85 -5.88 -0.63 32.61
C LYS A 85 -6.71 -0.48 33.90
N SER A 86 -6.53 -1.37 34.88
CA SER A 86 -7.28 -1.35 36.14
C SER A 86 -6.89 -0.21 37.09
N TYR A 87 -5.78 0.50 36.84
CA TYR A 87 -5.32 1.59 37.73
C TYR A 87 -5.55 2.99 37.18
N HIS A 88 -5.85 3.18 35.90
CA HIS A 88 -6.01 4.51 35.29
C HIS A 88 -7.29 4.58 34.43
N ALA A 89 -8.43 4.33 35.08
CA ALA A 89 -9.61 5.13 34.77
C ALA A 89 -9.33 6.53 35.31
N ILE A 90 -8.86 7.45 34.48
CA ILE A 90 -9.05 8.91 34.54
C ILE A 90 -8.15 9.57 33.47
N HIS A 91 -8.82 10.34 32.60
CA HIS A 91 -8.33 11.20 31.51
C HIS A 91 -7.94 10.59 30.15
N ALA A 92 -8.89 10.75 29.22
CA ALA A 92 -8.75 10.66 27.78
C ALA A 92 -7.73 11.67 27.23
N SER A 93 -6.64 11.18 26.65
CA SER A 93 -5.79 11.95 25.70
C SER A 93 -4.79 11.10 24.90
N ASN A 94 -4.58 9.82 25.23
CA ASN A 94 -3.57 8.97 24.57
C ASN A 94 -3.99 8.29 23.24
N LEU A 95 -5.19 8.58 22.69
CA LEU A 95 -5.59 8.08 21.37
C LEU A 95 -4.96 8.87 20.19
N SER A 96 -4.39 10.06 20.43
CA SER A 96 -3.75 10.88 19.39
C SER A 96 -2.40 10.30 18.95
N LEU A 97 -1.55 9.91 19.90
CA LEU A 97 -0.13 9.65 19.65
C LEU A 97 0.13 8.45 18.71
N ILE A 98 -0.72 7.42 18.73
CA ILE A 98 -0.58 6.23 17.86
C ILE A 98 -1.04 6.54 16.43
N LYS A 99 -2.03 7.43 16.28
CA LYS A 99 -2.41 8.00 14.98
C LYS A 99 -1.29 8.88 14.43
N ASP A 100 -0.58 9.58 15.30
CA ASP A 100 0.50 10.49 14.93
C ASP A 100 1.75 9.76 14.44
N VAL A 101 2.15 8.61 15.00
CA VAL A 101 3.31 7.84 14.49
C VAL A 101 3.03 7.21 13.12
N LEU A 102 1.84 6.61 12.94
CA LEU A 102 1.43 6.06 11.63
C LEU A 102 1.21 7.19 10.61
N GLY A 103 0.68 8.32 11.06
CA GLY A 103 0.54 9.55 10.30
C GLY A 103 1.87 10.17 9.89
N ILE A 104 2.89 10.18 10.75
CA ILE A 104 4.24 10.68 10.46
C ILE A 104 4.92 9.77 9.44
N VAL A 105 4.85 8.45 9.60
CA VAL A 105 5.43 7.50 8.62
C VAL A 105 4.72 7.58 7.26
N ALA A 106 3.39 7.76 7.24
CA ALA A 106 2.64 8.01 6.01
C ALA A 106 2.87 9.41 5.41
N THR A 107 3.17 10.41 6.24
CA THR A 107 3.51 11.77 5.79
C THR A 107 4.95 11.83 5.26
N LEU A 108 5.87 11.04 5.81
CA LEU A 108 7.20 10.80 5.24
C LEU A 108 7.12 10.08 3.89
N ALA A 109 6.11 9.22 3.68
CA ALA A 109 5.80 8.63 2.38
C ALA A 109 5.14 9.61 1.39
N ARG A 110 4.68 10.79 1.85
CA ARG A 110 4.18 11.91 1.02
C ARG A 110 5.26 12.93 0.66
N VAL A 111 6.52 12.69 1.04
CA VAL A 111 7.62 13.57 0.63
C VAL A 111 7.99 13.21 -0.80
N ASP A 112 7.85 14.18 -1.72
CA ASP A 112 8.33 14.16 -3.12
C ASP A 112 9.86 14.07 -3.18
N ASN A 113 10.43 13.01 -2.64
CA ASN A 113 11.84 12.66 -2.80
C ASN A 113 11.92 11.50 -3.80
N ASP A 114 12.47 11.78 -4.97
CA ASP A 114 12.72 10.80 -6.05
C ASP A 114 13.54 9.57 -5.59
N ALA A 115 14.22 9.65 -4.44
CA ALA A 115 14.95 8.54 -3.83
C ALA A 115 14.06 7.54 -3.04
N LEU A 116 12.89 7.97 -2.54
CA LEU A 116 11.90 7.10 -1.87
C LEU A 116 10.76 6.68 -2.81
N SER A 117 10.70 7.28 -4.00
CA SER A 117 9.62 7.10 -4.97
C SER A 117 9.77 5.85 -5.84
N ARG A 118 10.99 5.29 -5.98
CA ARG A 118 11.20 4.14 -6.86
C ARG A 118 10.58 2.89 -6.23
N PRO A 119 9.50 2.35 -6.80
CA PRO A 119 8.92 1.11 -6.31
C PRO A 119 9.85 -0.07 -6.61
N PHE A 120 9.74 -1.12 -5.81
CA PHE A 120 10.31 -2.41 -6.12
C PHE A 120 9.86 -2.86 -7.52
N ALA A 121 10.83 -3.01 -8.43
CA ALA A 121 10.56 -3.34 -9.82
C ALA A 121 10.35 -4.85 -10.08
N GLY A 122 10.50 -5.69 -9.06
CA GLY A 122 10.24 -7.12 -9.19
C GLY A 122 8.74 -7.46 -9.10
N GLY A 123 8.44 -8.75 -9.13
CA GLY A 123 7.06 -9.25 -9.07
C GLY A 123 6.49 -9.34 -7.66
N PHE A 124 5.20 -9.65 -7.58
CA PHE A 124 4.51 -10.02 -6.35
C PHE A 124 4.22 -11.52 -6.33
N ILE A 125 4.03 -12.08 -5.13
CA ILE A 125 3.53 -13.44 -4.98
C ILE A 125 2.09 -13.47 -5.49
N ALA A 126 1.81 -14.36 -6.45
CA ALA A 126 0.49 -14.47 -7.06
C ALA A 126 -0.57 -14.86 -6.02
N ASN A 127 -1.71 -14.18 -6.05
CA ASN A 127 -2.87 -14.40 -5.16
C ASN A 127 -2.57 -14.26 -3.65
N ASP A 128 -1.49 -13.56 -3.28
CA ASP A 128 -1.21 -13.27 -1.87
C ASP A 128 -2.03 -12.04 -1.41
N PRO A 129 -2.90 -12.18 -0.39
CA PRO A 129 -3.79 -11.09 0.04
C PRO A 129 -3.03 -9.91 0.69
N GLN A 130 -1.81 -10.13 1.16
CA GLN A 130 -0.94 -9.11 1.73
C GLN A 130 0.02 -8.50 0.68
N LYS A 131 -0.15 -8.89 -0.59
CA LYS A 131 0.62 -8.40 -1.73
C LYS A 131 2.12 -8.51 -1.49
N LYS A 132 2.58 -9.65 -0.96
CA LYS A 132 4.00 -9.89 -0.66
C LYS A 132 4.88 -9.81 -1.91
N LEU A 133 6.11 -9.34 -1.73
CA LEU A 133 7.10 -9.20 -2.80
C LEU A 133 7.69 -10.58 -3.16
N ALA A 134 7.82 -10.88 -4.45
CA ALA A 134 8.44 -12.11 -4.95
C ALA A 134 9.97 -11.99 -4.94
N LEU A 135 10.55 -11.97 -3.74
CA LEU A 135 11.99 -11.92 -3.53
C LEU A 135 12.59 -13.33 -3.62
N LEU A 136 13.75 -13.45 -4.27
CA LEU A 136 14.47 -14.71 -4.38
C LEU A 136 14.99 -15.12 -3.01
N LYS A 137 14.58 -16.30 -2.53
CA LYS A 137 15.04 -16.85 -1.25
C LYS A 137 16.57 -17.09 -1.27
N PRO A 138 17.26 -16.84 -0.15
CA PRO A 138 18.70 -17.07 -0.06
C PRO A 138 19.03 -18.54 -0.28
N LYS A 139 20.21 -18.78 -0.87
CA LYS A 139 20.74 -20.12 -1.11
C LYS A 139 22.19 -20.20 -0.62
N LEU A 140 22.50 -21.26 0.10
CA LEU A 140 23.86 -21.63 0.46
C LEU A 140 24.63 -22.15 -0.77
N PRO A 141 25.96 -22.33 -0.68
CA PRO A 141 26.76 -22.87 -1.78
C PRO A 141 26.30 -24.24 -2.29
N ASP A 142 25.62 -25.03 -1.44
CA ASP A 142 25.02 -26.32 -1.82
C ASP A 142 23.65 -26.17 -2.53
N GLY A 143 23.19 -24.94 -2.75
CA GLY A 143 21.93 -24.61 -3.40
C GLY A 143 20.70 -24.64 -2.48
N LYS A 144 20.85 -25.05 -1.21
CA LYS A 144 19.73 -25.15 -0.26
C LYS A 144 19.43 -23.81 0.40
N CYS A 145 18.17 -23.63 0.79
CA CYS A 145 17.79 -22.50 1.63
C CYS A 145 18.43 -22.69 3.03
N PRO A 146 19.05 -21.64 3.62
CA PRO A 146 19.58 -21.73 4.97
C PRO A 146 18.53 -22.19 5.98
N SER A 147 18.94 -23.05 6.91
CA SER A 147 18.10 -23.44 8.03
C SER A 147 17.75 -22.21 8.87
N GLY A 148 16.50 -22.14 9.33
CA GLY A 148 16.04 -21.05 10.18
C GLY A 148 15.74 -19.73 9.47
N PHE A 149 15.95 -19.62 8.15
CA PHE A 149 15.41 -18.49 7.37
C PHE A 149 13.88 -18.48 7.45
N LEU A 150 13.30 -17.35 7.86
CA LEU A 150 11.86 -17.18 8.02
C LEU A 150 11.26 -16.56 6.77
N ASP A 151 11.63 -15.31 6.48
CA ASP A 151 11.25 -14.55 5.30
C ASP A 151 12.13 -13.29 5.23
N PHE A 152 11.91 -12.46 4.21
CA PHE A 152 12.38 -11.07 4.22
C PHE A 152 11.51 -10.21 5.14
N VAL A 153 12.13 -9.33 5.93
CA VAL A 153 11.42 -8.47 6.90
C VAL A 153 10.32 -7.65 6.22
N VAL A 154 10.55 -7.16 5.00
CA VAL A 154 9.55 -6.44 4.20
C VAL A 154 8.27 -7.25 3.98
N ASN A 155 8.32 -8.59 3.90
CA ASN A 155 7.17 -9.48 3.72
C ASN A 155 6.53 -9.92 5.05
N MET A 156 7.20 -9.68 6.18
CA MET A 156 6.70 -9.97 7.52
C MET A 156 5.87 -8.81 8.09
N VAL A 157 6.01 -7.60 7.54
CA VAL A 157 5.17 -6.47 7.90
C VAL A 157 3.76 -6.71 7.37
N ASN A 158 2.78 -6.76 8.27
CA ASN A 158 1.39 -6.79 7.86
C ASN A 158 0.88 -5.35 7.65
N LEU A 159 0.16 -5.15 6.56
CA LEU A 159 -0.38 -3.86 6.17
C LEU A 159 -1.91 -3.92 6.21
N ASP A 160 -2.50 -2.82 6.64
CA ASP A 160 -3.91 -2.54 6.42
C ASP A 160 -4.19 -2.53 4.90
N ASP A 161 -5.34 -3.06 4.48
CA ASP A 161 -5.77 -3.11 3.08
C ASP A 161 -5.71 -1.74 2.40
N ARG A 162 -5.88 -0.66 3.18
CA ARG A 162 -5.77 0.72 2.72
C ARG A 162 -4.38 1.09 2.21
N ASN A 163 -3.36 0.37 2.65
CA ASN A 163 -1.96 0.64 2.34
C ASN A 163 -1.36 -0.31 1.29
N LEU A 164 -2.14 -1.29 0.79
CA LEU A 164 -1.68 -2.28 -0.17
C LEU A 164 -1.70 -1.78 -1.63
N PHE A 165 -2.61 -0.86 -1.96
CA PHE A 165 -2.84 -0.40 -3.34
C PHE A 165 -3.13 1.09 -3.42
N CYS A 166 -2.66 1.71 -4.51
CA CYS A 166 -3.00 3.08 -4.93
C CYS A 166 -2.79 4.12 -3.82
N VAL A 167 -1.66 4.02 -3.12
CA VAL A 167 -1.24 4.98 -2.09
C VAL A 167 -0.45 6.12 -2.73
N THR A 168 0.40 5.79 -3.71
CA THR A 168 1.16 6.78 -4.50
C THR A 168 0.40 7.17 -5.77
N ALA A 169 0.77 8.32 -6.35
CA ALA A 169 0.25 8.76 -7.65
C ALA A 169 0.49 7.71 -8.75
N GLY A 170 1.61 6.98 -8.69
CA GLY A 170 1.92 5.87 -9.61
C GLY A 170 1.12 4.59 -9.38
N GLY A 171 0.17 4.55 -8.43
CA GLY A 171 -0.67 3.38 -8.16
C GLY A 171 -0.08 2.34 -7.21
N HIS A 172 1.13 2.58 -6.69
CA HIS A 172 1.84 1.67 -5.79
C HIS A 172 1.32 1.75 -4.35
N GLY A 173 1.42 0.64 -3.62
CA GLY A 173 1.22 0.52 -2.18
C GLY A 173 2.49 0.78 -1.37
N LEU A 174 2.36 0.74 -0.04
CA LEU A 174 3.48 1.02 0.88
C LEU A 174 4.53 -0.11 0.93
N ARG A 175 4.16 -1.35 0.62
CA ARG A 175 5.10 -2.50 0.71
C ARG A 175 6.23 -2.35 -0.30
N GLU A 176 5.89 -2.14 -1.56
CA GLU A 176 6.82 -2.00 -2.67
C GLU A 176 7.53 -0.65 -2.71
N THR A 177 7.06 0.34 -1.96
CA THR A 177 7.69 1.67 -1.87
C THR A 177 8.40 1.83 -0.54
N LEU A 178 7.72 2.37 0.47
CA LEU A 178 8.27 2.72 1.77
C LEU A 178 8.97 1.54 2.45
N PHE A 179 8.29 0.40 2.63
CA PHE A 179 8.85 -0.71 3.40
C PHE A 179 9.97 -1.43 2.66
N TYR A 180 9.92 -1.49 1.32
CA TYR A 180 11.04 -1.99 0.54
C TYR A 180 12.25 -1.05 0.61
N ASN A 181 12.05 0.27 0.60
CA ASN A 181 13.16 1.20 0.75
C ASN A 181 13.77 1.19 2.17
N LEU A 182 12.97 0.89 3.20
CA LEU A 182 13.44 0.75 4.58
C LEU A 182 14.15 -0.60 4.84
N PHE A 183 13.53 -1.70 4.44
CA PHE A 183 14.01 -3.05 4.79
C PHE A 183 14.76 -3.74 3.65
N SER A 184 14.51 -3.37 2.39
CA SER A 184 15.16 -3.96 1.22
C SER A 184 15.15 -5.50 1.30
N TYR A 185 16.30 -6.15 1.11
CA TYR A 185 16.49 -7.60 1.26
C TYR A 185 16.89 -8.03 2.68
N LEU A 186 16.53 -7.27 3.72
CA LEU A 186 16.79 -7.63 5.12
C LEU A 186 16.13 -8.98 5.46
N GLN A 187 16.93 -9.95 5.87
CA GLN A 187 16.49 -11.32 6.14
C GLN A 187 16.16 -11.52 7.61
N ALA A 188 15.14 -12.32 7.92
CA ALA A 188 14.79 -12.71 9.28
C ALA A 188 15.09 -14.19 9.53
N TYR A 189 15.67 -14.47 10.70
CA TYR A 189 16.06 -15.81 11.14
C TYR A 189 15.46 -16.19 12.48
N LYS A 190 15.28 -17.49 12.71
CA LYS A 190 14.75 -18.01 13.98
C LYS A 190 15.68 -17.75 15.16
N THR A 191 16.97 -18.03 15.00
CA THR A 191 17.98 -17.89 16.06
C THR A 191 19.24 -17.20 15.57
N ARG A 192 20.08 -16.69 16.47
CA ARG A 192 21.42 -16.17 16.14
C ARG A 192 22.28 -17.23 15.46
N ALA A 193 22.21 -18.47 15.92
CA ALA A 193 23.00 -19.57 15.36
C ALA A 193 22.63 -19.86 13.90
N ASP A 194 21.32 -19.90 13.58
CA ASP A 194 20.83 -20.04 12.21
C ASP A 194 21.30 -18.89 11.31
N MET A 195 21.18 -17.65 11.82
CA MET A 195 21.62 -16.45 11.11
C MET A 195 23.12 -16.48 10.81
N LEU A 196 23.96 -16.89 11.78
CA LEU A 196 25.40 -17.01 11.59
C LEU A 196 25.76 -18.11 10.59
N SER A 197 25.03 -19.24 10.62
CA SER A 197 25.23 -20.33 9.65
C SER A 197 24.88 -19.91 8.22
N ALA A 198 24.03 -18.89 8.06
CA ALA A 198 23.62 -18.33 6.78
C ALA A 198 24.50 -17.17 6.27
N LEU A 199 25.54 -16.77 7.01
CA LEU A 199 26.43 -15.65 6.65
C LEU A 199 26.85 -15.59 5.17
N PRO A 200 27.22 -16.71 4.51
CA PRO A 200 27.66 -16.68 3.11
C PRO A 200 26.63 -16.14 2.11
N CYS A 201 25.34 -16.12 2.48
CA CYS A 201 24.25 -15.68 1.60
C CYS A 201 23.47 -14.44 2.12
N ILE A 202 23.96 -13.80 3.19
CA ILE A 202 23.41 -12.54 3.71
C ILE A 202 24.10 -11.36 3.02
N THR A 203 23.33 -10.50 2.36
CA THR A 203 23.86 -9.38 1.57
C THR A 203 23.37 -8.00 2.01
N HIS A 204 22.19 -7.91 2.62
CA HIS A 204 21.55 -6.63 2.98
C HIS A 204 21.32 -6.48 4.50
N GLY A 205 21.96 -7.35 5.28
CA GLY A 205 21.76 -7.49 6.71
C GLY A 205 20.80 -8.62 7.06
N ALA A 206 20.77 -8.95 8.34
CA ALA A 206 19.88 -9.96 8.90
C ALA A 206 19.52 -9.66 10.36
N VAL A 207 18.37 -10.16 10.80
CA VAL A 207 17.91 -10.10 12.18
C VAL A 207 17.50 -11.50 12.65
N SER A 208 17.63 -11.77 13.95
CA SER A 208 17.12 -13.02 14.55
C SER A 208 16.12 -12.74 15.67
N LEU A 209 15.14 -13.64 15.85
CA LEU A 209 14.07 -13.47 16.84
C LEU A 209 14.58 -13.45 18.29
N ASP A 210 15.70 -14.12 18.57
CA ASP A 210 16.36 -14.11 19.87
C ASP A 210 17.20 -12.83 20.11
N GLY A 211 17.26 -11.91 19.13
CA GLY A 211 17.79 -10.55 19.29
C GLY A 211 19.17 -10.31 18.67
N GLY A 212 19.58 -11.10 17.69
CA GLY A 212 20.79 -10.85 16.89
C GLY A 212 20.52 -9.88 15.75
N MET A 213 21.54 -9.09 15.39
CA MET A 213 21.48 -8.20 14.23
C MET A 213 22.81 -8.17 13.47
N ILE A 214 22.73 -8.25 12.15
CA ILE A 214 23.83 -8.04 11.21
C ILE A 214 23.41 -6.87 10.32
N THR A 215 24.20 -5.81 10.34
CA THR A 215 23.96 -4.65 9.47
C THR A 215 24.42 -4.92 8.03
N LYS A 216 23.97 -4.10 7.07
CA LYS A 216 24.37 -4.22 5.66
C LYS A 216 25.90 -4.12 5.44
N ASN A 217 26.63 -3.48 6.35
CA ASN A 217 28.09 -3.35 6.29
C ASN A 217 28.82 -4.54 6.95
N GLY A 218 28.10 -5.59 7.35
CA GLY A 218 28.68 -6.76 8.01
C GLY A 218 28.98 -6.56 9.50
N LEU A 219 28.61 -5.42 10.10
CA LEU A 219 28.76 -5.20 11.54
C LEU A 219 27.75 -6.05 12.31
N PHE A 220 28.26 -6.83 13.26
CA PHE A 220 27.46 -7.61 14.21
C PHE A 220 27.13 -6.76 15.42
N LEU A 221 25.84 -6.70 15.77
CA LEU A 221 25.39 -6.06 17.00
C LEU A 221 24.98 -7.17 17.97
N LEU A 222 25.88 -7.45 18.90
CA LEU A 222 25.79 -8.47 19.93
C LEU A 222 25.95 -7.77 21.29
N GLY A 223 24.86 -7.56 22.02
CA GLY A 223 24.86 -6.88 23.32
C GLY A 223 23.47 -6.77 23.92
N SER A 224 23.36 -6.46 25.21
CA SER A 224 22.08 -6.19 25.84
C SER A 224 21.51 -4.91 25.23
N ARG A 225 20.35 -5.01 24.57
CA ARG A 225 19.67 -3.83 24.04
C ARG A 225 19.19 -2.98 25.21
N GLU A 226 19.53 -1.70 25.20
CA GLU A 226 18.73 -0.70 25.89
C GLU A 226 17.34 -0.70 25.25
N ASN A 227 16.31 -0.84 26.07
CA ASN A 227 14.92 -0.89 25.63
C ASN A 227 14.51 0.47 25.04
N PHE A 228 14.70 0.66 23.73
CA PHE A 228 14.02 1.74 23.03
C PHE A 228 12.56 1.34 22.82
N GLU A 229 11.66 1.94 23.60
CA GLU A 229 10.23 1.61 23.62
C GLU A 229 9.49 2.22 22.42
N VAL A 230 9.84 1.77 21.22
CA VAL A 230 9.02 1.94 20.02
C VAL A 230 8.55 0.55 19.61
N LYS A 231 7.30 0.23 19.93
CA LYS A 231 6.68 -1.07 19.63
C LYS A 231 5.76 -0.89 18.42
N PHE A 232 5.86 -1.80 17.46
CA PHE A 232 4.86 -1.86 16.39
C PHE A 232 3.53 -2.34 16.96
N PRO A 233 2.38 -1.74 16.58
CA PRO A 233 1.07 -2.20 17.00
C PRO A 233 0.88 -3.68 16.65
N LEU A 234 0.46 -4.50 17.63
CA LEU A 234 0.06 -5.87 17.37
C LEU A 234 -1.29 -5.85 16.65
N ILE A 235 -1.49 -6.78 15.71
CA ILE A 235 -2.81 -6.99 15.11
C ILE A 235 -3.71 -7.61 16.18
N THR A 236 -4.45 -6.77 16.90
CA THR A 236 -5.71 -7.21 17.49
C THR A 236 -6.66 -7.43 16.33
N GLY A 237 -7.19 -8.64 16.20
CA GLY A 237 -8.15 -9.00 15.16
C GLY A 237 -9.28 -7.97 15.15
N ARG A 238 -9.25 -7.04 14.20
CA ARG A 238 -10.35 -6.12 13.95
C ARG A 238 -11.42 -6.92 13.21
N SER A 239 -12.01 -7.90 13.90
CA SER A 239 -13.12 -8.72 13.40
C SER A 239 -14.44 -7.95 13.47
N GLY A 240 -14.45 -6.69 13.01
CA GLY A 240 -15.61 -5.80 13.15
C GLY A 240 -16.28 -5.42 11.84
N LEU A 241 -15.58 -5.51 10.69
CA LEU A 241 -16.15 -5.13 9.40
C LEU A 241 -16.09 -6.32 8.44
N SER A 242 -17.22 -6.60 7.79
CA SER A 242 -17.35 -7.69 6.82
C SER A 242 -16.24 -7.61 5.77
N LEU A 243 -15.65 -8.75 5.39
CA LEU A 243 -14.69 -8.86 4.28
C LEU A 243 -15.18 -8.12 3.01
N ASN A 244 -16.50 -8.11 2.79
CA ASN A 244 -17.15 -7.39 1.70
C ASN A 244 -17.01 -5.85 1.80
N TYR A 245 -17.03 -5.29 3.01
CA TYR A 245 -16.88 -3.85 3.22
C TYR A 245 -15.47 -3.37 2.83
N SER A 246 -14.42 -4.05 3.31
CA SER A 246 -13.02 -3.71 2.96
C SER A 246 -12.75 -3.84 1.45
N GLN A 247 -13.32 -4.87 0.82
CA GLN A 247 -13.23 -5.08 -0.63
C GLN A 247 -13.90 -3.94 -1.42
N ILE A 248 -15.09 -3.49 -1.00
CA ILE A 248 -15.80 -2.38 -1.64
C ILE A 248 -14.99 -1.08 -1.49
N GLU A 249 -14.47 -0.77 -0.30
CA GLU A 249 -13.62 0.41 -0.08
C GLU A 249 -12.36 0.38 -0.95
N THR A 250 -11.70 -0.77 -1.03
CA THR A 250 -10.51 -0.96 -1.87
C THR A 250 -10.84 -0.75 -3.35
N ARG A 251 -12.00 -1.25 -3.81
CA ARG A 251 -12.44 -1.06 -5.19
C ARG A 251 -12.74 0.41 -5.50
N ILE A 252 -13.41 1.12 -4.60
CA ILE A 252 -13.66 2.57 -4.75
C ILE A 252 -12.34 3.33 -4.88
N ARG A 253 -11.32 3.02 -4.06
CA ARG A 253 -10.01 3.70 -4.17
C ARG A 253 -9.37 3.44 -5.53
N LYS A 254 -9.41 2.20 -6.02
CA LYS A 254 -8.87 1.86 -7.33
C LYS A 254 -9.53 2.66 -8.44
N LEU A 255 -10.86 2.73 -8.44
CA LEU A 255 -11.61 3.50 -9.45
C LEU A 255 -11.31 4.99 -9.38
N ARG A 256 -11.18 5.58 -8.18
CA ARG A 256 -10.77 6.98 -8.03
C ARG A 256 -9.36 7.26 -8.56
N TRP A 257 -8.44 6.31 -8.38
CA TRP A 257 -7.11 6.39 -8.98
C TRP A 257 -7.17 6.32 -10.51
N GLU A 258 -7.97 5.41 -11.07
CA GLU A 258 -8.20 5.31 -12.51
C GLU A 258 -8.85 6.60 -13.08
N GLN A 259 -9.81 7.18 -12.36
CA GLN A 259 -10.44 8.45 -12.72
C GLN A 259 -9.43 9.59 -12.80
N HIS A 260 -8.55 9.73 -11.79
CA HIS A 260 -7.50 10.74 -11.81
C HIS A 260 -6.56 10.56 -13.02
N ASN A 261 -6.23 9.33 -13.39
CA ASN A 261 -5.42 9.08 -14.58
C ASN A 261 -6.14 9.50 -15.87
N ILE A 262 -7.42 9.19 -16.02
CA ILE A 262 -8.22 9.61 -17.18
C ILE A 262 -8.27 11.14 -17.27
N GLU A 263 -8.40 11.85 -16.15
CA GLU A 263 -8.34 13.32 -16.13
C GLU A 263 -6.99 13.84 -16.65
N GLN A 264 -5.87 13.21 -16.25
CA GLN A 264 -4.56 13.55 -16.78
C GLN A 264 -4.44 13.23 -18.28
N ASP A 265 -5.00 12.11 -18.73
CA ASP A 265 -5.03 11.71 -20.13
C ASP A 265 -5.84 12.71 -20.97
N MET A 266 -7.00 13.16 -20.45
CA MET A 266 -7.83 14.19 -21.08
C MET A 266 -7.10 15.51 -21.21
N LEU A 267 -6.37 15.94 -20.17
CA LEU A 267 -5.56 17.17 -20.23
C LEU A 267 -4.47 17.07 -21.30
N ARG A 268 -3.79 15.91 -21.39
CA ARG A 268 -2.77 15.68 -22.42
C ARG A 268 -3.37 15.65 -23.82
N GLU A 269 -4.51 14.98 -24.01
CA GLU A 269 -5.19 14.91 -25.30
C GLU A 269 -5.72 16.29 -25.73
N GLN A 270 -6.23 17.10 -24.80
CA GLN A 270 -6.65 18.48 -25.09
C GLN A 270 -5.47 19.34 -25.57
N GLN A 271 -4.29 19.21 -24.95
CA GLN A 271 -3.09 19.91 -25.40
C GLN A 271 -2.66 19.49 -26.82
N LEU A 272 -2.83 18.22 -27.18
CA LEU A 272 -2.55 17.74 -28.54
C LEU A 272 -3.55 18.31 -29.55
N LEU A 273 -4.84 18.33 -29.19
CA LEU A 273 -5.89 18.93 -30.01
C LEU A 273 -5.63 20.43 -30.26
N ASP A 274 -5.27 21.18 -29.22
CA ASP A 274 -4.99 22.61 -29.32
C ASP A 274 -3.79 22.89 -30.23
N LYS A 275 -2.73 22.07 -30.12
CA LYS A 275 -1.58 22.11 -31.04
C LYS A 275 -1.97 21.80 -32.48
N ALA A 276 -2.79 20.78 -32.70
CA ALA A 276 -3.26 20.41 -34.04
C ALA A 276 -4.10 21.53 -34.67
N ARG A 277 -4.98 22.18 -33.89
CA ARG A 277 -5.77 23.34 -34.32
C ARG A 277 -4.90 24.56 -34.62
N ALA A 278 -3.88 24.83 -33.81
CA ALA A 278 -2.94 25.92 -34.10
C ALA A 278 -2.15 25.66 -35.40
N ALA A 279 -1.72 24.42 -35.64
CA ALA A 279 -0.98 24.04 -36.85
C ALA A 279 -1.85 24.11 -38.13
N SER A 280 -3.15 23.84 -38.04
CA SER A 280 -4.07 24.00 -39.18
C SER A 280 -4.42 25.46 -39.48
N SER A 281 -4.37 26.33 -38.47
CA SER A 281 -4.65 27.78 -38.59
C SER A 281 -3.48 28.60 -39.17
N GLY A 282 -2.25 28.07 -39.11
CA GLY A 282 -1.03 28.77 -39.51
C GLY A 282 -0.55 28.57 -40.96
N LYS A 283 -1.28 27.81 -41.79
CA LYS A 283 -0.93 27.64 -43.22
C LYS A 283 -1.61 28.73 -44.06
N PRO A 284 -0.86 29.57 -44.81
CA PRO A 284 -1.46 30.60 -45.66
C PRO A 284 -2.28 29.95 -46.77
N GLN A 285 -3.49 30.46 -46.99
CA GLN A 285 -4.25 30.19 -48.21
C GLN A 285 -3.51 30.89 -49.36
N VAL A 286 -2.98 30.10 -50.30
CA VAL A 286 -2.50 30.56 -51.61
C VAL A 286 -3.54 30.18 -52.64
#